data_AF-A0A2G6BC64-F1
#
_entry.id   AF-A0A2G6BC64-F1
#
_cell.length_a   1.000
_cell.length_b   1.000
_cell.length_c   1.000
_cell.angle_alpha   90.00
_cell.angle_beta   90.00
_cell.angle_gamma   90.00
#
_symmetry.space_group_name_H-M   'P 1'
#
loop_
_entity.id
_entity.type
_entity.pdbx_description
1 polymer ?
#
loop_
_entity_poly.entity_id
_entity_poly.type
_entity_poly.pdbx_seq_one_letter_code
_entity_poly.pdbx_strand_id
1 'polypeptide(L)' 'GDTYTIADIAIWSWYGRLALGKLYEGSYEFLNMEEYTHLLEWSHRIANRPGVQKGLAAEYQSLGE' A
#
# COMPACT_ATOMS: atom_id res chain seq x y z
N GLY A 1 -16.00 2.68 -5.82
CA GLY A 1 -16.39 3.40 -7.06
C GLY A 1 -15.69 2.75 -8.24
N ASP A 2 -16.02 3.16 -9.45
CA ASP A 2 -15.59 2.43 -10.65
C ASP A 2 -14.25 2.90 -11.23
N THR A 3 -13.65 3.95 -10.65
CA THR A 3 -12.43 4.56 -11.17
C THR A 3 -11.46 4.84 -10.02
N TYR A 4 -10.17 4.64 -10.30
CA TYR A 4 -9.06 4.95 -9.40
C TYR A 4 -8.95 6.46 -9.17
N THR A 5 -8.79 6.88 -7.92
CA THR A 5 -8.72 8.28 -7.52
C THR A 5 -7.55 8.55 -6.57
N ILE A 6 -7.36 9.82 -6.20
CA ILE A 6 -6.42 10.20 -5.14
C ILE A 6 -6.81 9.64 -3.76
N ALA A 7 -8.09 9.31 -3.55
CA ALA A 7 -8.51 8.64 -2.32
C ALA A 7 -7.88 7.24 -2.22
N ASP A 8 -7.80 6.51 -3.34
CA ASP A 8 -7.11 5.23 -3.39
C ASP A 8 -5.61 5.38 -3.07
N ILE A 9 -4.94 6.42 -3.59
CA ILE A 9 -3.53 6.71 -3.26
C ILE A 9 -3.36 6.92 -1.75
N ALA A 10 -4.19 7.78 -1.18
CA ALA A 10 -4.11 8.15 0.23
C ALA A 10 -4.37 6.95 1.16
N ILE A 11 -5.41 6.18 0.88
CA ILE A 11 -5.79 5.00 1.67
C ILE A 11 -4.77 3.88 1.47
N TRP A 12 -4.35 3.61 0.24
CA TRP A 12 -3.49 2.47 -0.08
C TRP A 12 -2.12 2.60 0.58
N SER A 13 -1.58 3.82 0.63
CA SER A 13 -0.29 4.11 1.25
C SER A 13 -0.23 3.71 2.74
N TRP A 14 -1.39 3.63 3.41
CA TRP A 14 -1.54 3.10 4.76
C TRP A 14 -2.15 1.71 4.79
N TYR A 15 -3.45 1.60 4.52
CA TYR A 15 -4.22 0.36 4.70
C TYR A 15 -3.83 -0.72 3.69
N GLY A 16 -3.50 -0.32 2.46
CA GLY A 16 -3.04 -1.27 1.45
C GLY A 16 -1.68 -1.87 1.81
N ARG A 17 -0.75 -1.02 2.25
CA ARG A 17 0.56 -1.48 2.73
C ARG A 17 0.47 -2.29 4.04
N LEU A 18 -0.46 -1.94 4.94
CA LEU A 18 -0.75 -2.72 6.14
C LEU A 18 -1.25 -4.12 5.78
N ALA A 19 -2.26 -4.20 4.92
CA ALA A 19 -2.84 -5.46 4.45
C ALA A 19 -1.83 -6.33 3.71
N LEU A 20 -0.80 -5.76 3.10
CA LEU A 20 0.29 -6.50 2.44
C LEU A 20 1.46 -6.85 3.38
N GLY A 21 1.33 -6.59 4.69
CA GLY A 21 2.38 -6.85 5.68
C GLY A 21 3.65 -6.01 5.49
N LYS A 22 3.53 -4.78 4.94
CA LYS A 22 4.67 -3.91 4.58
C LYS A 22 4.91 -2.75 5.54
N LEU A 23 4.20 -2.70 6.66
CA LEU A 23 4.33 -1.63 7.65
C LEU A 23 4.96 -2.14 8.95
N TYR A 24 4.18 -2.79 9.80
CA TYR A 24 4.65 -3.26 11.10
C TYR A 24 4.83 -4.77 11.11
N GLU A 25 5.94 -5.25 11.64
CA GLU A 25 6.19 -6.68 11.81
C GLU A 25 5.08 -7.33 12.66
N GLY A 26 4.60 -8.51 12.25
CA GLY A 26 3.51 -9.23 12.92
C GLY A 26 2.10 -8.65 12.77
N SER A 27 1.94 -7.43 12.23
CA SER A 27 0.61 -6.78 12.13
C SER A 27 -0.38 -7.51 11.23
N TYR A 28 0.10 -8.22 10.19
CA TYR A 28 -0.74 -8.98 9.28
C TYR A 28 -1.53 -10.07 10.02
N GLU A 29 -0.85 -10.87 10.84
CA GLU A 29 -1.45 -11.94 11.65
C GLU A 29 -2.27 -11.36 12.80
N PHE A 30 -1.70 -10.39 13.54
CA PHE A 30 -2.35 -9.80 14.71
C PHE A 30 -3.71 -9.17 14.40
N LEU A 31 -3.82 -8.52 13.23
CA LEU A 31 -5.08 -7.90 12.78
C LEU A 31 -5.93 -8.84 11.92
N ASN A 32 -5.55 -10.10 11.77
CA ASN A 32 -6.23 -11.12 10.98
C ASN A 32 -6.53 -10.65 9.53
N MET A 33 -5.50 -10.14 8.85
CA MET A 33 -5.64 -9.51 7.53
C MET A 33 -6.24 -10.45 6.46
N GLU A 34 -6.08 -11.76 6.61
CA GLU A 34 -6.61 -12.78 5.68
C GLU A 34 -8.12 -12.71 5.49
N GLU A 35 -8.87 -12.29 6.52
CA GLU A 35 -10.33 -12.18 6.43
C GLU A 35 -10.80 -10.99 5.58
N TYR A 36 -9.95 -9.97 5.39
CA TYR A 36 -10.27 -8.79 4.60
C TYR A 36 -9.98 -9.00 3.11
N THR A 37 -10.57 -10.05 2.53
CA THR A 37 -10.31 -10.53 1.16
C THR A 37 -10.45 -9.44 0.09
N HIS A 38 -11.45 -8.57 0.18
CA HIS A 38 -11.63 -7.45 -0.76
C HIS A 38 -10.55 -6.36 -0.61
N LEU A 39 -10.13 -6.08 0.63
CA LEU A 39 -9.05 -5.14 0.88
C LEU A 39 -7.73 -5.71 0.35
N LEU A 40 -7.47 -7.00 0.55
CA LEU A 40 -6.29 -7.69 0.01
C LEU A 40 -6.25 -7.66 -1.52
N GLU A 41 -7.36 -8.00 -2.19
CA GLU A 41 -7.44 -7.94 -3.66
C GLU A 41 -7.15 -6.53 -4.18
N TRP A 42 -7.84 -5.52 -3.62
CA TRP A 42 -7.64 -4.12 -3.99
C TRP A 42 -6.19 -3.67 -3.72
N SER A 43 -5.58 -4.12 -2.61
CA SER A 43 -4.21 -3.80 -2.23
C SER A 43 -3.19 -4.36 -3.21
N HIS A 44 -3.34 -5.63 -3.60
CA HIS A 44 -2.51 -6.26 -4.62
C HIS A 44 -2.68 -5.61 -5.99
N ARG A 45 -3.91 -5.30 -6.39
CA ARG A 45 -4.19 -4.65 -7.68
C ARG A 45 -3.51 -3.28 -7.79
N ILE A 46 -3.54 -2.48 -6.73
CA ILE A 46 -2.86 -1.17 -6.71
C ILE A 46 -1.33 -1.34 -6.64
N ALA A 47 -0.82 -2.31 -5.87
CA ALA A 47 0.62 -2.59 -5.77
C ALA A 47 1.26 -2.92 -7.13
N ASN A 48 0.50 -3.53 -8.04
CA ASN A 48 0.94 -3.88 -9.38
C ASN A 48 0.95 -2.70 -10.38
N ARG A 49 0.54 -1.50 -9.98
CA ARG A 49 0.56 -0.33 -10.87
C ARG A 49 2.00 0.19 -11.01
N PRO A 50 2.49 0.44 -12.24
CA PRO A 50 3.84 0.97 -12.46
C PRO A 50 4.10 2.29 -11.72
N GLY A 51 3.10 3.17 -11.62
CA GLY A 51 3.22 4.44 -10.90
C GLY A 51 3.41 4.25 -9.39
N VAL A 52 2.79 3.22 -8.80
CA VAL A 52 2.95 2.90 -7.37
C VAL A 52 4.35 2.36 -7.10
N GLN A 53 4.82 1.43 -7.94
CA GLN A 53 6.18 0.88 -7.84
C GLN A 53 7.25 1.96 -7.95
N LYS A 54 7.10 2.89 -8.92
CA LYS A 54 8.00 4.04 -9.08
C LYS A 54 7.95 4.98 -7.86
N GLY A 55 6.76 5.25 -7.32
CA GLY A 55 6.62 6.09 -6.13
C GLY A 55 7.29 5.50 -4.89
N LEU A 56 7.25 4.17 -4.71
CA LEU A 56 7.93 3.48 -3.62
C LEU A 56 9.45 3.43 -3.78
N ALA A 57 9.93 3.30 -5.02
CA ALA A 57 11.35 3.24 -5.36
C ALA A 57 11.99 4.63 -5.51
N ALA A 58 11.28 5.70 -5.18
CA ALA A 58 11.79 7.06 -5.31
C ALA A 58 13.03 7.26 -4.42
N GLU A 59 14.10 7.78 -5.03
CA GLU A 59 15.33 8.13 -4.33
C GLU A 59 15.19 9.50 -3.67
N TYR A 60 15.44 9.56 -2.36
CA TYR A 60 15.43 10.81 -1.61
C TYR A 60 16.83 11.43 -1.67
N GLN A 61 16.88 12.68 -2.11
CA GLN A 61 18.13 13.45 -2.19
C GLN A 61 18.49 14.02 -0.81
N SER A 62 19.77 13.98 -0.45
CA SER A 62 20.27 14.69 0.74
C SER A 62 20.15 16.20 0.51
N LEU A 63 19.77 16.93 1.57
CA LEU A 63 19.70 18.39 1.54
C LEU A 63 21.06 19.08 1.76
N GLY A 64 22.15 18.31 1.93
CA GLY A 64 23.47 18.80 2.35
C GLY A 64 23.64 18.80 3.88
N GLU A 65 24.87 19.00 4.36
CA GLU A 65 25.15 19.40 5.75
C GLU A 65 24.80 20.88 5.98
#